data_AF-A0A0G1BL26-F1
#
_entry.id   AF-A0A0G1BL26-F1
#
_cell.length_a   1.000
_cell.length_b   1.000
_cell.length_c   1.000
_cell.angle_alpha   90.00
_cell.angle_beta   90.00
_cell.angle_gamma   90.00
#
_symmetry.space_group_name_H-M   'P 1'
#
loop_
_entity.id
_entity.type
_entity.pdbx_description
1 polymer ?
#
loop_
_entity_poly.entity_id
_entity_poly.type
_entity_poly.pdbx_seq_one_letter_code
_entity_poly.pdbx_strand_id
1 'polypeptide(L)' 'MGGKSMSFLDKLFSSSKNKVKDPVCKMMVDPEKTQYKSDHEGKTYYFCSPNCQKEFESNPAQYH' A
#
# COMPACT_ATOMS: atom_id res chain seq x y z
N MET A 1 -35.94 26.71 -7.04
CA MET A 1 -35.03 26.42 -5.92
C MET A 1 -33.93 25.46 -6.36
N GLY A 2 -32.68 25.92 -6.32
CA GLY A 2 -31.47 25.14 -5.99
C GLY A 2 -31.08 23.91 -6.82
N GLY A 3 -30.38 24.13 -7.94
CA GLY A 3 -29.41 23.16 -8.42
C GLY A 3 -28.24 23.06 -7.43
N LYS A 4 -27.94 21.87 -6.92
CA LYS A 4 -26.74 21.60 -6.12
C LYS A 4 -25.87 20.62 -6.91
N SER A 5 -24.73 21.16 -7.35
CA SER A 5 -23.65 20.50 -8.06
C SER A 5 -23.36 19.10 -7.54
N MET A 6 -23.01 18.24 -8.51
CA MET A 6 -22.04 17.17 -8.37
C MET A 6 -21.08 17.42 -7.20
N SER A 7 -21.14 16.56 -6.21
CA SER A 7 -20.12 16.47 -5.17
C SER A 7 -19.98 15.00 -4.86
N PHE A 8 -19.13 14.44 -5.71
CA PHE A 8 -18.24 13.34 -5.47
C PHE A 8 -18.84 11.94 -5.43
N LEU A 9 -18.54 11.22 -6.51
CA LEU A 9 -18.45 9.76 -6.57
C LEU A 9 -17.37 9.20 -5.59
N ASP A 10 -17.20 9.79 -4.40
CA ASP A 10 -16.18 9.44 -3.38
C ASP A 10 -16.55 8.18 -2.57
N LYS A 11 -17.63 7.47 -2.93
CA LYS A 11 -18.04 6.25 -2.23
C LYS A 11 -18.23 5.04 -3.13
N LEU A 12 -17.63 5.07 -4.32
CA LEU A 12 -17.62 3.97 -5.29
C LEU A 12 -16.34 3.11 -5.26
N PHE A 13 -15.31 3.45 -4.49
CA PHE A 13 -14.10 2.63 -4.35
C PHE A 13 -13.88 2.22 -2.89
N SER A 14 -14.90 1.63 -2.28
CA SER A 14 -14.75 0.98 -0.98
C SER A 14 -14.31 -0.47 -1.18
N SER A 15 -13.06 -0.72 -0.82
CA SER A 15 -12.51 -1.99 -0.35
C SER A 15 -12.10 -3.01 -1.42
N SER A 16 -11.00 -2.72 -2.14
CA SER A 16 -10.23 -3.77 -2.80
C SER A 16 -9.55 -4.61 -1.72
N LYS A 17 -10.09 -5.82 -1.47
CA LYS A 17 -9.56 -6.85 -0.55
C LYS A 17 -8.23 -7.46 -1.02
N ASN A 18 -7.34 -6.70 -1.65
CA ASN A 18 -6.04 -7.19 -2.11
C ASN A 18 -4.96 -6.78 -1.13
N LYS A 19 -4.99 -7.39 0.07
CA LYS A 19 -3.89 -7.25 1.02
C LYS A 19 -2.67 -7.96 0.45
N VAL A 20 -1.55 -7.25 0.40
CA VAL A 20 -0.27 -7.81 0.01
C VAL A 20 0.50 -8.21 1.27
N LYS A 21 1.37 -9.20 1.15
CA LYS A 21 2.16 -9.69 2.28
C LYS A 21 3.44 -8.87 2.38
N ASP A 22 3.66 -8.27 3.54
CA ASP A 22 4.92 -7.61 3.88
C ASP A 22 6.04 -8.67 3.92
N PRO A 23 7.13 -8.52 3.14
CA PRO A 23 8.20 -9.52 3.08
C PRO A 23 9.05 -9.59 4.34
N VAL A 24 9.07 -8.53 5.16
CA VAL A 24 9.86 -8.44 6.40
C VAL A 24 9.10 -9.11 7.54
N CYS A 25 7.89 -8.64 7.84
CA CYS A 25 7.13 -9.10 9.00
C CYS A 25 6.06 -10.17 8.68
N LYS A 26 5.84 -10.48 7.40
CA LYS A 26 4.81 -11.43 6.91
C LYS A 26 3.37 -11.02 7.23
N MET A 27 3.16 -9.77 7.64
CA MET A 27 1.83 -9.22 7.92
C MET A 27 1.11 -8.85 6.62
N MET A 28 -0.22 -8.94 6.64
CA MET A 28 -1.06 -8.51 5.54
C MET A 28 -1.23 -6.99 5.57
N VAL A 29 -0.74 -6.29 4.55
CA VAL A 29 -0.86 -4.84 4.42
C VAL A 29 -1.76 -4.47 3.26
N ASP A 30 -2.57 -3.43 3.43
CA ASP A 30 -3.44 -2.91 2.39
C ASP A 30 -2.63 -1.91 1.52
N PRO A 31 -2.31 -2.23 0.24
CA PRO A 31 -1.48 -1.39 -0.63
C PRO A 31 -2.14 -0.04 -0.96
N GLU A 32 -3.47 0.03 -0.88
CA GLU A 32 -4.25 1.27 -1.08
C GLU A 32 -4.24 2.18 0.16
N LYS A 33 -3.94 1.64 1.35
CA LYS A 33 -3.94 2.42 2.61
C LYS A 33 -2.54 2.72 3.10
N THR A 34 -1.57 1.86 2.79
CA THR A 34 -0.18 2.08 3.19
C THR A 34 0.50 3.05 2.22
N GLN A 35 1.18 4.04 2.79
CA GLN A 35 2.08 4.93 2.05
C GLN A 35 3.50 4.35 1.96
N TYR A 36 3.80 3.32 2.75
CA TYR A 36 5.12 2.71 2.82
C TYR A 36 5.24 1.66 1.73
N LYS A 37 5.96 2.02 0.67
CA LYS A 37 6.24 1.15 -0.47
C LYS A 37 7.62 1.43 -1.02
N SER A 38 8.29 0.40 -1.52
CA SER A 38 9.59 0.50 -2.17
C SER A 38 9.55 -0.24 -3.48
N ASP A 39 10.10 0.39 -4.52
CA ASP A 39 10.28 -0.25 -5.81
C ASP A 39 11.64 -0.94 -5.85
N HIS A 40 11.66 -2.25 -6.11
CA HIS A 40 12.88 -3.03 -6.19
C HIS A 40 12.77 -4.04 -7.33
N GLU A 41 13.76 -4.07 -8.22
CA GLU A 41 13.77 -4.96 -9.39
C GLU A 41 12.51 -4.86 -10.28
N GLY A 42 11.90 -3.68 -10.37
CA GLY A 42 10.66 -3.46 -11.11
C GLY A 42 9.41 -4.04 -10.45
N LYS A 43 9.50 -4.42 -9.17
CA LYS A 43 8.36 -4.83 -8.33
C LYS A 43 8.16 -3.82 -7.22
N THR A 44 6.91 -3.40 -7.03
CA THR A 44 6.54 -2.55 -5.89
C THR A 44 6.19 -3.41 -4.69
N TYR A 45 7.00 -3.32 -3.64
CA TYR A 45 6.76 -3.94 -2.34
C TYR A 45 6.07 -2.96 -1.40
N TYR A 46 5.21 -3.46 -0.52
CA TYR A 46 4.44 -2.66 0.42
C TYR A 46 4.71 -3.13 1.84
N PHE A 47 4.77 -2.18 2.76
CA PHE A 47 5.17 -2.43 4.15
C PHE A 47 4.11 -1.96 5.13
N CYS A 48 3.98 -2.69 6.24
CA CYS A 48 3.05 -2.32 7.32
C CYS A 48 3.51 -1.09 8.10
N SER A 49 4.80 -0.75 8.04
CA SER A 49 5.43 0.29 8.85
C SER A 49 6.73 0.78 8.21
N PRO A 50 7.18 2.00 8.56
CA PRO A 50 8.43 2.55 8.02
C PRO A 50 9.66 1.74 8.48
N ASN A 51 9.58 1.02 9.60
CA ASN A 51 10.66 0.14 10.03
C ASN A 51 10.88 -1.02 9.07
N CYS A 52 9.79 -1.70 8.66
CA CYS A 52 9.85 -2.78 7.68
C CYS A 52 10.33 -2.28 6.31
N GLN A 53 9.90 -1.08 5.91
CA GLN A 53 10.42 -0.44 4.70
C GLN A 53 11.93 -0.25 4.78
N LYS A 54 12.44 0.34 5.87
CA LYS A 54 13.88 0.56 6.05
C LYS A 54 14.69 -0.73 6.14
N GLU A 55 14.18 -1.76 6.82
CA GLU A 55 14.83 -3.08 6.85
C GLU A 55 14.94 -3.67 5.44
N PHE A 56 13.86 -3.59 4.67
CA PHE A 56 13.86 -4.02 3.28
C PHE A 56 14.81 -3.18 2.43
N GLU A 57 14.83 -1.86 2.54
CA GLU A 57 15.75 -0.98 1.81
C GLU A 57 17.23 -1.22 2.19
N SER A 58 17.49 -1.61 3.44
CA SER A 58 18.83 -1.94 3.92
C SER A 58 19.36 -3.23 3.30
N ASN A 59 18.49 -4.22 3.06
CA ASN A 59 18.86 -5.52 2.52
C ASN A 59 17.77 -6.14 1.61
N PRO A 60 17.45 -5.52 0.47
CA PRO A 60 16.31 -5.95 -0.35
C PRO A 60 16.59 -7.29 -1.04
N ALA A 61 17.86 -7.60 -1.33
CA ALA A 61 18.29 -8.87 -1.91
C ALA A 61 18.10 -10.08 -0.98
N GLN A 62 17.76 -9.87 0.29
CA GLN A 62 17.44 -10.96 1.23
C GLN A 62 15.97 -11.36 1.15
N TYR A 63 15.15 -10.50 0.52
CA TYR A 63 13.71 -10.61 0.44
C TYR A 63 13.30 -10.76 -1.04
N HIS A 64 13.55 -11.94 -1.62
CA HIS A 64 13.12 -12.32 -2.97
C HIS A 64 11.96 -13.33 -2.97
#